data_AF-A0A847FRL0-F1
#
_entry.id   AF-A0A847FRL0-F1
#
_cell.length_a   1.000
_cell.length_b   1.000
_cell.length_c   1.000
_cell.angle_alpha   90.00
_cell.angle_beta   90.00
_cell.angle_gamma   90.00
#
_symmetry.space_group_name_H-M   'P 1'
#
loop_
_entity.id
_entity.type
_entity.pdbx_description
1 polymer ?
#
loop_
_entity_poly.entity_id
_entity_poly.type
_entity_poly.pdbx_seq_one_letter_code
_entity_poly.pdbx_strand_id
1 'polypeptide(L)'
;MRTPHFMRLAQIDETRSISGCRHGLVHLGWGRTTIRFSRDEFRRLAALLARAGDSLGPSFQREGEIEITYHPENECKVQAGAVALFLSPAEYRELERGAREALERLDEILSSGMWDREEPEEGSRDFWEPLRRSPFSDN
;
A
#
# COMPACT_ATOMS: atom_id res chain seq x y z
N MET A 1 10.77 -15.54 -16.06
CA MET A 1 9.67 -14.95 -15.26
C MET A 1 9.88 -13.46 -15.22
N ARG A 2 8.99 -12.65 -15.81
CA ARG A 2 9.06 -11.18 -15.72
C ARG A 2 8.81 -10.78 -14.27
N THR A 3 9.70 -9.98 -13.69
CA THR A 3 9.53 -9.43 -12.34
C THR A 3 8.26 -8.59 -12.32
N PRO A 4 7.35 -8.78 -11.34
CA PRO A 4 6.19 -7.90 -11.22
C PRO A 4 6.67 -6.48 -11.00
N HIS A 5 6.35 -5.58 -11.92
CA HIS A 5 6.56 -4.15 -11.75
C HIS A 5 5.63 -3.67 -10.63
N PHE A 6 6.21 -3.32 -9.49
CA PHE A 6 5.52 -2.68 -8.38
C PHE A 6 5.64 -1.18 -8.51
N MET A 7 4.51 -0.49 -8.44
CA MET A 7 4.45 0.96 -8.34
C MET A 7 4.09 1.31 -6.90
N ARG A 8 4.91 2.13 -6.25
CA ARG A 8 4.60 2.62 -4.91
C ARG A 8 3.45 3.63 -4.99
N LEU A 9 2.40 3.39 -4.21
CA LEU A 9 1.22 4.26 -4.11
C LEU A 9 1.31 5.17 -2.88
N ALA A 10 1.78 4.64 -1.75
CA ALA A 10 2.09 5.41 -0.55
C ALA A 10 3.24 4.79 0.24
N GLN A 11 4.03 5.63 0.91
CA GLN A 11 5.05 5.22 1.89
C GLN A 11 4.60 5.69 3.27
N ILE A 12 4.51 4.77 4.24
CA ILE A 12 4.10 5.13 5.61
C ILE A 12 5.36 5.33 6.46
N ASP A 13 6.28 4.36 6.43
CA ASP A 13 7.63 4.46 7.00
C ASP A 13 8.58 3.46 6.33
N GLU A 14 9.78 3.22 6.85
CA GLU A 14 10.76 2.30 6.26
C GLU A 14 10.27 0.84 6.05
N THR A 15 9.29 0.39 6.83
CA THR A 15 8.81 -1.01 6.83
C THR A 15 7.35 -1.17 6.41
N ARG A 16 6.63 -0.06 6.22
CA ARG A 16 5.19 -0.03 5.92
C ARG A 16 4.92 0.79 4.67
N SER A 17 4.23 0.18 3.70
CA SER A 17 3.96 0.81 2.41
C SER A 17 2.75 0.22 1.71
N ILE A 18 2.21 0.96 0.76
CA ILE A 18 1.14 0.51 -0.14
C ILE A 18 1.65 0.61 -1.58
N SER A 19 1.56 -0.48 -2.32
CA SER A 19 2.05 -0.57 -3.70
C SER A 19 1.04 -1.24 -4.62
N GLY A 20 0.90 -0.76 -5.84
CA GLY A 20 0.18 -1.43 -6.91
C GLY A 20 1.08 -2.35 -7.71
N CYS A 21 0.54 -3.39 -8.36
CA CYS A 21 1.26 -4.15 -9.38
C CYS A 21 0.46 -4.23 -10.68
N ARG A 22 1.13 -4.42 -11.82
CA ARG A 22 0.48 -4.46 -13.15
C ARG A 22 -0.69 -5.45 -13.27
N HIS A 23 -0.75 -6.49 -12.44
CA HIS A 23 -1.87 -7.44 -12.40
C HIS A 23 -3.16 -6.90 -11.77
N GLY A 24 -3.21 -5.59 -11.44
CA GLY A 24 -4.41 -4.96 -10.88
C GLY A 24 -4.61 -5.25 -9.39
N LEU A 25 -3.55 -5.64 -8.68
CA LEU A 25 -3.57 -5.84 -7.23
C LEU A 25 -2.90 -4.68 -6.50
N VAL A 26 -3.42 -4.35 -5.33
CA VAL A 26 -2.82 -3.45 -4.35
C VAL A 26 -2.28 -4.28 -3.19
N HIS A 27 -1.06 -3.98 -2.79
CA HIS A 27 -0.29 -4.65 -1.77
C HIS A 27 -0.10 -3.71 -0.58
N LEU A 28 -0.68 -4.06 0.56
CA LEU A 28 -0.42 -3.40 1.84
C LEU A 28 0.68 -4.17 2.56
N GLY A 29 1.87 -3.59 2.62
CA GLY A 29 2.99 -4.09 3.43
C GLY A 29 2.93 -3.49 4.83
N TRP A 30 2.91 -4.35 5.85
CA TRP A 30 2.96 -3.97 7.26
C TRP A 30 4.02 -4.79 8.00
N GLY A 31 5.23 -4.26 8.10
CA GLY A 31 6.38 -4.99 8.65
C GLY A 31 6.70 -6.23 7.80
N ARG A 32 6.53 -7.42 8.38
CA ARG A 32 6.77 -8.71 7.68
C ARG A 32 5.55 -9.26 6.96
N THR A 33 4.40 -8.61 7.10
CA THR A 33 3.13 -9.07 6.54
C THR A 33 2.81 -8.30 5.25
N THR A 34 2.26 -8.99 4.26
CA THR A 34 1.72 -8.35 3.06
C THR A 34 0.32 -8.87 2.81
N ILE A 35 -0.64 -7.95 2.75
CA ILE A 35 -2.03 -8.24 2.40
C ILE A 35 -2.27 -7.75 0.98
N ARG A 36 -2.96 -8.56 0.17
CA ARG A 36 -3.26 -8.25 -1.22
C ARG A 36 -4.75 -7.99 -1.37
N PHE A 37 -5.07 -6.95 -2.11
CA PHE A 37 -6.43 -6.55 -2.42
C PHE A 37 -6.55 -6.39 -3.94
N SER A 38 -7.70 -6.77 -4.50
CA SER A 38 -8.13 -6.16 -5.76
C SER A 38 -8.33 -4.64 -5.56
N ARG A 39 -8.39 -3.89 -6.66
CA ARG A 39 -8.63 -2.44 -6.60
C ARG A 39 -9.92 -2.08 -5.86
N ASP A 40 -11.00 -2.82 -6.11
CA ASP A 40 -12.29 -2.55 -5.48
C ASP A 40 -12.28 -2.93 -3.99
N GLU A 41 -11.61 -4.01 -3.62
CA GLU A 41 -11.41 -4.34 -2.20
C GLU A 41 -10.57 -3.27 -1.49
N PHE A 42 -9.54 -2.74 -2.14
CA PHE A 42 -8.72 -1.68 -1.58
C PHE A 42 -9.51 -0.37 -1.40
N ARG A 43 -10.37 -0.02 -2.36
CA ARG A 43 -11.31 1.11 -2.22
C ARG A 43 -12.25 0.93 -1.03
N ARG A 44 -12.81 -0.28 -0.86
CA ARG A 44 -13.65 -0.61 0.31
C ARG A 44 -12.87 -0.50 1.62
N LEU A 45 -11.64 -1.01 1.66
CA LEU A 45 -10.75 -0.88 2.83
C LEU A 45 -10.54 0.60 3.20
N ALA A 46 -10.13 1.44 2.24
CA ALA A 46 -9.88 2.86 2.48
C ALA A 46 -11.13 3.58 2.99
N ALA A 47 -12.30 3.28 2.41
CA ALA A 47 -13.56 3.85 2.84
C ALA A 47 -13.98 3.39 4.25
N LEU A 48 -13.77 2.11 4.58
CA LEU A 48 -14.00 1.60 5.94
C LEU A 48 -13.08 2.26 6.96
N LEU A 49 -11.79 2.43 6.63
CA LEU A 49 -10.79 3.06 7.50
C LEU A 49 -11.21 4.49 7.86
N ALA A 50 -11.59 5.29 6.86
CA ALA A 50 -12.06 6.65 7.06
C ALA A 50 -13.33 6.68 7.94
N ARG A 51 -14.36 5.90 7.59
CA ARG A 51 -15.63 5.86 8.35
C ARG A 51 -15.44 5.48 9.82
N ALA A 52 -14.58 4.50 10.10
CA ALA A 52 -14.30 4.10 11.47
C ALA A 52 -13.44 5.14 12.21
N GLY A 53 -12.50 5.80 11.54
CA GLY A 53 -11.69 6.89 12.11
C GLY A 53 -12.50 8.14 12.48
N ASP A 54 -13.57 8.44 11.73
CA ASP A 54 -14.48 9.57 11.98
C ASP A 54 -15.46 9.33 13.14
N SER A 55 -15.49 8.12 13.71
CA SER A 55 -16.40 7.80 14.82
C SER A 55 -15.97 8.45 16.13
N LEU A 56 -16.94 9.00 16.88
CA LEU A 56 -16.69 9.66 18.17
C LEU A 56 -16.30 8.70 19.31
N GLY A 57 -16.30 7.39 19.07
CA GLY A 57 -16.06 6.36 20.07
C GLY A 57 -15.77 4.99 19.44
N PRO A 58 -15.73 3.91 20.22
CA PRO A 58 -15.49 2.58 19.69
C PRO A 58 -16.50 2.19 18.61
N SER A 59 -16.02 1.63 17.51
CA SER A 59 -16.87 1.25 16.39
C SER A 59 -16.45 -0.05 15.73
N PHE A 60 -17.43 -0.72 15.11
CA PHE A 60 -17.24 -1.90 14.30
C PHE A 60 -17.87 -1.68 12.94
N GLN A 61 -17.10 -1.90 11.89
CA GLN A 61 -17.53 -1.74 10.50
C GLN A 61 -17.13 -3.00 9.71
N ARG A 62 -18.02 -3.49 8.85
CA ARG A 62 -17.75 -4.65 7.99
C ARG A 62 -18.29 -4.45 6.59
N GLU A 63 -17.49 -4.83 5.60
CA GLU A 63 -17.90 -4.88 4.20
C GLU A 63 -17.29 -6.12 3.52
N GLY A 64 -18.13 -7.13 3.30
CA GLY A 64 -17.69 -8.43 2.80
C GLY A 64 -16.74 -9.13 3.77
N GLU A 65 -15.52 -9.40 3.29
CA GLU A 65 -14.43 -10.05 4.03
C GLU A 65 -13.52 -9.06 4.78
N ILE A 66 -13.82 -7.76 4.71
CA ILE A 66 -13.04 -6.71 5.38
C ILE A 66 -13.80 -6.24 6.61
N GLU A 67 -13.14 -6.28 7.77
CA GLU A 67 -13.69 -5.83 9.04
C GLU A 67 -12.72 -4.85 9.71
N ILE A 68 -13.28 -3.81 10.35
CA ILE A 68 -12.53 -2.85 11.15
C ILE A 68 -13.18 -2.75 12.52
N THR A 69 -12.39 -2.99 13.55
CA THR A 69 -12.70 -2.63 14.94
C THR A 69 -11.83 -1.44 15.31
N TYR A 70 -12.45 -0.28 15.54
CA TYR A 70 -11.74 0.92 15.96
C TYR A 70 -12.02 1.19 17.44
N HIS A 71 -10.95 1.41 18.21
CA HIS A 71 -11.04 1.84 19.60
C HIS A 71 -10.05 3.00 19.81
N PRO A 72 -10.50 4.26 19.90
CA PRO A 72 -9.61 5.41 19.88
C PRO A 72 -8.61 5.47 21.04
N GLU A 73 -8.97 4.84 22.17
CA GLU A 73 -8.15 4.81 23.39
C GLU A 73 -7.38 3.48 23.57
N ASN A 74 -7.54 2.52 22.68
CA ASN A 74 -6.99 1.17 22.86
C ASN A 74 -6.56 0.58 21.50
N GLU A 75 -6.42 -0.73 21.41
CA GLU A 75 -6.08 -1.41 20.17
C GLU A 75 -7.20 -1.36 19.12
N CYS A 76 -6.80 -1.15 17.87
CA CYS A 76 -7.64 -1.25 16.68
C CYS A 76 -7.31 -2.56 15.93
N LYS A 77 -8.30 -3.14 15.26
CA LYS A 77 -8.13 -4.35 14.45
C LYS A 77 -8.59 -4.07 13.02
N VAL A 78 -7.75 -4.39 12.03
CA VAL A 78 -8.12 -4.43 10.61
C VAL A 78 -7.99 -5.87 10.14
N GLN A 79 -9.08 -6.48 9.73
CA GLN A 79 -9.13 -7.87 9.28
C GLN A 79 -9.54 -7.92 7.80
N ALA A 80 -8.82 -8.73 7.02
CA ALA A 80 -9.10 -9.01 5.63
C ALA A 80 -9.03 -10.53 5.41
N GLY A 81 -10.20 -11.16 5.31
CA GLY A 81 -10.34 -12.62 5.30
C GLY A 81 -9.74 -13.24 6.57
N ALA A 82 -8.75 -14.12 6.38
CA ALA A 82 -8.07 -14.82 7.46
C ALA A 82 -6.92 -14.04 8.11
N VAL A 83 -6.54 -12.87 7.58
CA VAL A 83 -5.42 -12.07 8.11
C VAL A 83 -5.96 -10.91 8.92
N ALA A 84 -5.40 -10.71 10.13
CA ALA A 84 -5.70 -9.57 10.98
C ALA A 84 -4.43 -8.78 11.32
N LEU A 85 -4.54 -7.46 11.25
CA LEU A 85 -3.57 -6.50 11.77
C LEU A 85 -4.13 -5.90 13.06
N PHE A 86 -3.37 -6.00 14.13
CA PHE A 86 -3.63 -5.32 15.40
C PHE A 86 -2.75 -4.08 15.44
N LEU A 87 -3.37 -2.93 15.60
CA LEU A 87 -2.76 -1.62 15.42
C LEU A 87 -3.03 -0.77 16.66
N SER A 88 -2.02 -0.02 17.11
CA SER A 88 -2.27 1.11 18.01
C SER A 88 -3.14 2.18 17.32
N PRO A 89 -3.78 3.11 18.06
CA PRO A 89 -4.54 4.21 17.46
C PRO A 89 -3.69 5.09 16.52
N ALA A 90 -2.40 5.24 16.83
CA ALA A 90 -1.46 6.00 15.99
C ALA A 90 -1.21 5.26 14.66
N GLU A 91 -0.89 3.97 14.72
CA GLU A 91 -0.71 3.12 13.55
C GLU A 91 -1.97 3.05 12.67
N TYR A 92 -3.15 3.02 13.29
CA TYR A 92 -4.41 3.08 12.57
C TYR A 92 -4.54 4.36 11.76
N ARG A 93 -4.23 5.52 12.36
CA ARG A 93 -4.27 6.83 11.65
C ARG A 93 -3.24 6.89 10.54
N GLU A 94 -2.06 6.31 10.74
CA GLU A 94 -1.04 6.21 9.70
C GLU A 94 -1.49 5.33 8.53
N LEU A 95 -2.16 4.21 8.81
CA LEU A 95 -2.75 3.35 7.80
C LEU A 95 -3.91 4.04 7.06
N GLU A 96 -4.81 4.72 7.78
CA GLU A 96 -5.92 5.47 7.19
C GLU A 96 -5.41 6.56 6.25
N ARG A 97 -4.47 7.39 6.71
CA ARG A 97 -3.82 8.41 5.88
C ARG A 97 -3.13 7.79 4.67
N GLY A 98 -2.32 6.75 4.87
CA GLY A 98 -1.61 6.07 3.79
C GLY A 98 -2.55 5.43 2.77
N ALA A 99 -3.67 4.86 3.21
CA ALA A 99 -4.69 4.28 2.34
C ALA A 99 -5.39 5.35 1.51
N ARG A 100 -5.68 6.53 2.09
CA ARG A 100 -6.24 7.67 1.36
C ARG A 100 -5.27 8.18 0.28
N GLU A 101 -4.01 8.44 0.65
CA GLU A 101 -2.96 8.87 -0.30
C GLU A 101 -2.78 7.85 -1.44
N ALA A 102 -2.73 6.56 -1.09
CA ALA A 102 -2.59 5.49 -2.07
C ALA A 102 -3.80 5.39 -3.01
N LEU A 103 -5.01 5.67 -2.52
CA LEU A 103 -6.22 5.67 -3.33
C LEU A 103 -6.25 6.85 -4.31
N GLU A 104 -5.93 8.06 -3.83
CA GLU A 104 -5.78 9.24 -4.69
C GLU A 104 -4.77 8.97 -5.80
N ARG A 105 -3.60 8.42 -5.44
CA ARG A 105 -2.57 8.07 -6.43
C ARG A 105 -3.03 7.00 -7.41
N LEU A 106 -3.73 5.98 -6.93
CA LEU A 106 -4.28 4.92 -7.78
C LEU A 106 -5.26 5.49 -8.80
N ASP A 107 -6.16 6.37 -8.39
CA ASP A 107 -7.16 6.98 -9.27
C ASP A 107 -6.52 7.90 -10.32
N GLU A 108 -5.45 8.63 -9.99
CA GLU A 108 -4.64 9.37 -10.97
C GLU A 108 -4.01 8.46 -12.04
N ILE A 109 -3.45 7.31 -11.63
CA ILE A 109 -2.79 6.39 -12.56
C ILE A 109 -3.82 5.71 -13.48
N LEU A 110 -4.99 5.36 -12.94
CA LEU A 110 -6.07 4.75 -13.71
C LEU A 110 -6.70 5.74 -14.69
N SER A 111 -6.94 6.98 -14.26
CA SER A 111 -7.50 8.03 -15.12
C SER A 111 -6.56 8.48 -16.22
N SER A 112 -5.24 8.41 -16.01
CA SER A 112 -4.23 8.74 -17.02
C SER A 112 -3.95 7.62 -18.02
N GLY A 113 -4.52 6.42 -17.84
CA GLY A 113 -4.25 5.25 -18.69
C GLY A 113 -2.81 4.73 -18.60
N MET A 114 -2.00 5.25 -17.66
CA MET A 114 -0.61 4.81 -17.46
C MET A 114 -0.53 3.36 -16.98
N TRP A 115 -1.58 2.84 -16.36
CA TRP A 115 -1.63 1.46 -15.89
C TRP A 115 -1.61 0.44 -17.04
N ASP A 116 -2.25 0.79 -18.16
CA ASP A 116 -2.40 -0.08 -19.34
C ASP A 116 -1.34 0.17 -20.42
N ARG A 117 -0.50 1.20 -20.24
CA ARG A 117 0.66 1.38 -21.10
C ARG A 117 1.64 0.25 -20.81
N GLU A 118 1.80 -0.65 -21.78
CA GLU A 118 3.08 -1.32 -21.98
C GLU A 118 4.12 -0.22 -22.16
N GLU A 119 4.87 0.08 -21.10
CA GLU A 119 6.13 0.79 -21.31
C GLU A 119 6.90 -0.01 -22.37
N PRO A 120 7.41 0.65 -23.43
CA PRO A 120 8.28 -0.04 -24.36
C PRO A 120 9.37 -0.72 -23.54
N GLU A 121 9.73 -1.95 -23.90
CA GLU A 121 10.93 -2.59 -23.37
C GLU A 121 12.12 -1.71 -23.76
N GLU A 122 12.39 -0.66 -22.98
CA GLU A 122 13.66 0.00 -22.97
C GLU A 122 14.63 -1.04 -22.42
N GLY A 123 15.27 -1.71 -23.37
CA GLY A 123 16.43 -2.54 -23.13
C GLY A 123 17.39 -1.83 -22.18
N SER A 124 18.11 -2.66 -21.42
CA SER A 124 19.24 -2.28 -20.58
C SER A 124 19.85 -0.94 -21.00
N ARG A 125 19.49 0.13 -20.29
CA ARG A 125 20.25 1.37 -20.30
C ARG A 125 20.71 1.58 -18.88
N ASP A 126 21.84 0.94 -18.56
CA ASP A 126 23.07 1.58 -18.06
C ASP A 126 22.91 2.84 -17.19
N PHE A 127 21.90 2.91 -16.32
CA PHE A 127 21.76 4.02 -15.38
C PHE A 127 22.68 3.87 -14.16
N TRP A 128 23.21 2.66 -13.92
CA TRP A 128 24.10 2.35 -12.81
C TRP A 128 25.59 2.23 -13.19
N GLU A 129 25.95 2.36 -14.47
CA GLU A 129 27.36 2.29 -14.89
C GLU A 129 28.27 3.43 -14.39
N PRO A 130 27.80 4.65 -14.06
CA PRO A 130 28.72 5.65 -13.51
C PRO A 130 29.17 5.36 -12.07
N LEU A 131 28.45 4.51 -11.33
CA LEU A 131 28.72 4.27 -9.89
C LEU A 131 29.61 3.06 -9.62
N ARG A 132 30.03 2.31 -10.65
CA ARG A 132 30.99 1.19 -10.52
C ARG A 132 32.46 1.60 -10.64
N ARG A 133 32.77 2.88 -10.88
CA ARG A 133 34.16 3.38 -10.84
C ARG A 133 34.44 4.07 -9.51
N SER A 134 34.63 3.27 -8.47
CA SER A 134 35.42 3.71 -7.32
C SER A 134 36.85 3.18 -7.51
N PRO A 135 37.88 4.05 -7.54
CA PRO A 135 39.26 3.62 -7.68
C PRO A 135 39.76 3.16 -6.31
N PHE A 136 39.74 1.86 -6.06
CA PHE A 136 40.61 1.33 -5.02
C PHE A 136 42.02 1.29 -5.61
N SER A 137 42.84 2.18 -5.06
CA SER A 137 44.28 2.31 -5.30
C SER A 137 45.00 1.02 -4.90
N ASP A 138 45.81 0.46 -5.80
CA ASP A 138 46.87 -0.48 -5.44
C ASP A 138 48.08 0.33 -4.94
N ASN A 139 48.29 0.35 -3.62
CA ASN A 139 49.60 0.30 -2.94
C ASN A 139 49.43 0.37 -1.42
#